data_AF-A0A2W6WK89-F1
#
_entry.id   AF-A0A2W6WK89-F1
#
_cell.length_a   1.000
_cell.length_b   1.000
_cell.length_c   1.000
_cell.angle_alpha   90.00
_cell.angle_beta   90.00
_cell.angle_gamma   90.00
#
_symmetry.space_group_name_H-M   'P 1'
#
loop_
_entity.id
_entity.type
_entity.pdbx_description
1 polymer ?
#
loop_
_entity_poly.entity_id
_entity_poly.type
_entity_poly.pdbx_seq_one_letter_code
_entity_poly.pdbx_strand_id
1 'polypeptide(L)'
;LVTREEIPDTVRGLVKQRTRWSLGFMQVYAKGLWRNLPTARERFTAWWTLTQQHLMALTGIAVPMMIALAIWGKFPLAVTMITFLPLITTLATIAFEACMLHEFGKDHRFAIRFRDYALLVLSTPAYQLLLAYAAIRAYTRFKSRDFSWEKTSHTGRHLGYIDAAEVAP
;
A
#
# COMPACT_ATOMS: atom_id res chain seq x y z
N LEU A 1 -23.01 2.57 -8.31
CA LEU A 1 -22.83 3.19 -6.98
C LEU A 1 -22.05 2.30 -5.99
N VAL A 2 -21.99 0.98 -6.19
CA VAL A 2 -21.23 0.02 -5.34
C VAL A 2 -19.70 0.22 -5.36
N THR A 3 -19.14 0.92 -6.35
CA THR A 3 -17.67 1.09 -6.52
C THR A 3 -17.10 2.38 -5.94
N ARG A 4 -17.92 3.23 -5.30
CA ARG A 4 -17.45 4.48 -4.67
C ARG A 4 -17.29 4.27 -3.17
N GLU A 5 -16.07 3.92 -2.75
CA GLU A 5 -15.72 3.71 -1.34
C GLU A 5 -15.02 4.94 -0.75
N GLU A 6 -15.27 5.22 0.52
CA GLU A 6 -14.60 6.31 1.24
C GLU A 6 -13.16 5.97 1.59
N ILE A 7 -12.28 6.96 1.44
CA ILE A 7 -10.91 6.90 1.94
C ILE A 7 -10.91 7.39 3.39
N PRO A 8 -10.12 6.78 4.30
CA PRO A 8 -9.97 7.28 5.65
C PRO A 8 -9.59 8.76 5.69
N ASP A 9 -10.25 9.49 6.58
CA ASP A 9 -10.11 10.94 6.80
C ASP A 9 -8.86 11.31 7.61
N THR A 10 -8.24 10.34 8.28
CA THR A 10 -7.09 10.53 9.16
C THR A 10 -5.99 9.52 8.88
N VAL A 11 -4.74 9.92 9.14
CA VAL A 11 -3.57 9.02 9.07
C VAL A 11 -3.75 7.80 9.98
N ARG A 12 -4.35 7.98 11.16
CA ARG A 12 -4.68 6.87 12.06
C ARG A 12 -5.67 5.90 11.42
N GLY A 13 -6.73 6.41 10.78
CA GLY A 13 -7.69 5.60 10.04
C GLY A 13 -7.04 4.82 8.90
N LEU A 14 -6.15 5.47 8.13
CA LEU A 14 -5.38 4.85 7.06
C LEU A 14 -4.52 3.69 7.56
N VAL A 15 -3.78 3.91 8.66
CA VAL A 15 -2.95 2.86 9.27
C VAL A 15 -3.80 1.67 9.71
N LYS A 16 -4.94 1.89 10.37
CA LYS A 16 -5.86 0.80 10.76
C LYS A 16 -6.35 0.01 9.55
N GLN A 17 -6.76 0.72 8.49
CA GLN A 17 -7.25 0.11 7.25
C GLN A 17 -6.16 -0.76 6.61
N ARG A 18 -4.95 -0.22 6.45
CA ARG A 18 -3.82 -0.94 5.84
C ARG A 18 -3.34 -2.09 6.71
N THR A 19 -3.29 -1.95 8.03
CA THR A 19 -3.00 -3.06 8.95
C THR A 19 -4.00 -4.20 8.77
N ARG A 20 -5.30 -3.90 8.67
CA ARG A 20 -6.35 -4.91 8.46
C ARG A 20 -6.15 -5.67 7.14
N TRP A 21 -5.83 -4.95 6.07
CA TRP A 21 -5.54 -5.56 4.77
C TRP A 21 -4.32 -6.47 4.87
N SER A 22 -3.18 -5.94 5.32
CA SER A 22 -1.94 -6.70 5.46
C SER A 22 -2.13 -7.97 6.32
N LEU A 23 -2.88 -7.86 7.42
CA LEU A 23 -3.21 -9.00 8.29
C LEU A 23 -4.04 -10.06 7.54
N GLY A 24 -5.02 -9.64 6.73
CA GLY A 24 -5.80 -10.54 5.88
C GLY A 24 -4.94 -11.32 4.87
N PHE A 25 -3.99 -10.64 4.20
CA PHE A 25 -3.03 -11.30 3.30
C PHE A 25 -2.19 -12.34 4.06
N MET A 26 -1.67 -12.00 5.24
CA MET A 26 -0.89 -12.92 6.08
C MET A 26 -1.70 -14.15 6.52
N GLN A 27 -2.98 -13.96 6.89
CA GLN A 27 -3.88 -15.05 7.23
C GLN A 27 -4.17 -15.97 6.04
N VAL A 28 -4.48 -15.42 4.86
CA VAL A 28 -4.73 -16.21 3.65
C VAL A 28 -3.48 -16.98 3.23
N TYR A 29 -2.31 -16.34 3.32
CA TYR A 29 -1.03 -17.00 3.08
C TYR A 29 -0.83 -18.21 4.00
N ALA A 30 -1.04 -18.01 5.31
CA ALA A 30 -0.85 -19.03 6.34
C ALA A 30 -1.85 -20.19 6.23
N LYS A 31 -3.08 -19.93 5.76
CA LYS A 31 -4.07 -20.98 5.48
C LYS A 31 -3.64 -21.93 4.36
N GLY A 32 -2.71 -21.53 3.49
CA GLY A 32 -2.14 -22.40 2.46
C GLY A 32 -3.07 -22.74 1.29
N LEU A 33 -4.28 -22.18 1.23
CA LEU A 33 -5.26 -22.45 0.16
C LEU A 33 -4.72 -22.17 -1.25
N TRP A 34 -3.81 -21.21 -1.38
CA TRP A 34 -3.12 -20.87 -2.63
C TRP A 34 -2.32 -22.02 -3.23
N ARG A 35 -1.94 -23.03 -2.43
CA ARG A 35 -1.23 -24.22 -2.91
C ARG A 35 -2.13 -25.17 -3.70
N ASN A 36 -3.44 -25.09 -3.50
CA ASN A 36 -4.43 -25.94 -4.16
C ASN A 36 -4.87 -25.39 -5.53
N LEU A 37 -4.31 -24.25 -5.97
CA LEU A 37 -4.62 -23.70 -7.30
C LEU A 37 -4.17 -24.68 -8.41
N PRO A 38 -4.90 -24.74 -9.54
CA PRO A 38 -4.70 -25.80 -10.53
C PRO A 38 -3.36 -25.72 -11.24
N THR A 39 -2.89 -24.53 -11.60
CA THR A 39 -1.63 -24.34 -12.34
C THR A 39 -0.50 -23.79 -11.48
N ALA A 40 0.76 -24.11 -11.84
CA ALA A 40 1.94 -23.56 -11.18
C ALA A 40 2.03 -22.02 -11.29
N ARG A 41 1.56 -21.46 -12.41
CA ARG A 41 1.54 -20.01 -12.64
C ARG A 41 0.58 -19.30 -11.67
N GLU A 42 -0.60 -19.85 -11.46
CA GLU A 42 -1.57 -19.31 -10.49
C GLU A 42 -1.03 -19.41 -9.07
N ARG A 43 -0.42 -20.56 -8.71
CA ARG A 43 0.24 -20.73 -7.40
C ARG A 43 1.32 -19.68 -7.18
N PHE A 44 2.18 -19.45 -8.17
CA PHE A 44 3.23 -18.44 -8.09
C PHE A 44 2.66 -17.03 -7.96
N THR A 45 1.64 -16.70 -8.75
CA THR A 45 0.99 -15.38 -8.70
C THR A 45 0.33 -15.13 -7.35
N ALA A 46 -0.37 -16.13 -6.82
CA ALA A 46 -0.98 -16.06 -5.49
C ALA A 46 0.08 -15.96 -4.40
N TRP A 47 1.14 -16.78 -4.45
CA TRP A 47 2.27 -16.72 -3.53
C TRP A 47 2.93 -15.34 -3.54
N TRP A 48 3.26 -14.80 -4.71
CA TRP A 48 3.88 -13.48 -4.86
C TRP A 48 3.01 -12.38 -4.27
N THR A 49 1.71 -12.39 -4.58
CA THR A 49 0.76 -11.40 -4.09
C THR A 49 0.58 -11.48 -2.57
N LEU A 50 0.47 -12.69 -2.02
CA LEU A 50 0.27 -12.93 -0.59
C LEU A 50 1.52 -12.64 0.25
N THR A 51 2.71 -12.85 -0.31
CA THR A 51 3.99 -12.58 0.37
C THR A 51 4.37 -11.11 0.38
N GLN A 52 3.85 -10.30 -0.54
CA GLN A 52 4.16 -8.87 -0.65
C GLN A 52 4.02 -8.11 0.68
N GLN A 53 3.00 -8.42 1.49
CA GLN A 53 2.77 -7.75 2.78
C GLN A 53 3.83 -8.12 3.85
N HIS A 54 4.42 -9.32 3.75
CA HIS A 54 5.54 -9.72 4.60
C HIS A 54 6.82 -9.00 4.17
N LEU A 55 7.04 -8.87 2.86
CA LEU A 55 8.18 -8.13 2.31
C LEU A 55 8.09 -6.64 2.67
N MET A 56 6.90 -6.02 2.63
CA MET A 56 6.71 -4.64 3.07
C MET A 56 7.07 -4.46 4.55
N ALA A 57 6.66 -5.38 5.43
CA ALA A 57 7.03 -5.33 6.84
C ALA A 57 8.55 -5.50 7.03
N LEU A 58 9.18 -6.41 6.29
CA LEU A 58 10.63 -6.61 6.30
C LEU A 58 11.36 -5.36 5.83
N THR A 59 10.93 -4.74 4.73
CA THR A 59 11.48 -3.48 4.22
C THR A 59 11.38 -2.38 5.26
N GLY A 60 10.26 -2.27 5.98
CA GLY A 60 10.12 -1.30 7.07
C GLY A 60 11.15 -1.43 8.18
N ILE A 61 11.55 -2.67 8.51
CA ILE A 61 12.62 -2.95 9.49
C ILE A 61 14.00 -2.73 8.86
N ALA A 62 14.17 -3.10 7.59
CA ALA A 62 15.42 -2.99 6.88
C ALA A 62 15.82 -1.54 6.61
N VAL A 63 14.88 -0.62 6.35
CA VAL A 63 15.17 0.78 5.99
C VAL A 63 16.05 1.49 7.04
N PRO A 64 15.72 1.49 8.35
CA PRO A 64 16.60 2.07 9.38
C PRO A 64 17.99 1.43 9.40
N MET A 65 18.07 0.10 9.24
CA MET A 65 19.34 -0.62 9.18
C MET A 65 20.16 -0.22 7.94
N MET A 66 19.52 -0.09 6.78
CA MET A 66 20.16 0.34 5.54
C MET A 66 20.65 1.79 5.62
N ILE A 67 19.92 2.68 6.29
CA ILE A 67 20.38 4.06 6.55
C ILE A 67 21.62 4.05 7.43
N ALA A 68 21.63 3.25 8.51
CA ALA A 68 22.81 3.11 9.36
C ALA A 68 24.01 2.56 8.57
N LEU A 69 23.82 1.52 7.78
CA LEU A 69 24.86 0.96 6.92
C LEU A 69 25.32 1.95 5.85
N ALA A 70 24.46 2.82 5.33
CA ALA A 70 24.85 3.83 4.35
C ALA A 70 25.74 4.93 4.97
N ILE A 71 25.49 5.30 6.23
CA ILE A 71 26.24 6.35 6.94
C ILE A 71 27.59 5.83 7.43
N TRP A 72 27.63 4.61 7.99
CA TRP A 72 28.83 4.06 8.64
C TRP A 72 29.53 2.97 7.85
N GLY A 73 28.87 2.37 6.86
CA GLY A 73 29.42 1.27 6.09
C GLY A 73 30.41 1.73 5.03
N LYS A 74 31.56 1.05 4.98
CA LYS A 74 32.59 1.23 3.95
C LYS A 74 32.50 0.07 2.98
N PHE A 75 31.61 0.18 1.99
CA PHE A 75 31.40 -0.89 1.01
C PHE A 75 32.19 -0.64 -0.29
N PRO A 76 32.63 -1.70 -0.98
CA PRO A 76 33.19 -1.57 -2.32
C PRO A 76 32.17 -0.97 -3.30
N LEU A 77 32.65 -0.19 -4.27
CA LEU A 77 31.81 0.51 -5.25
C LEU A 77 30.78 -0.42 -5.92
N ALA A 78 31.19 -1.62 -6.34
CA ALA A 78 30.31 -2.57 -7.01
C ALA A 78 29.12 -2.98 -6.13
N VAL A 79 29.35 -3.20 -4.82
CA VAL A 79 28.29 -3.52 -3.85
C VAL A 79 27.34 -2.33 -3.73
N THR A 80 27.88 -1.12 -3.60
CA THR A 80 27.07 0.10 -3.54
C THR A 80 26.20 0.26 -4.78
N MET A 81 26.72 0.02 -6.00
CA MET A 81 25.91 0.12 -7.23
C MET A 81 24.74 -0.86 -7.27
N ILE A 82 24.93 -2.10 -6.80
CA ILE A 82 23.87 -3.11 -6.74
C ILE A 82 22.74 -2.65 -5.80
N THR A 83 23.06 -1.92 -4.71
CA THR A 83 22.02 -1.42 -3.79
C THR A 83 21.08 -0.38 -4.42
N PHE A 84 21.42 0.20 -5.58
CA PHE A 84 20.55 1.10 -6.33
C PHE A 84 19.58 0.38 -7.29
N LEU A 85 19.68 -0.94 -7.50
CA LEU A 85 18.73 -1.66 -8.37
C LEU A 85 17.25 -1.44 -7.99
N PRO A 86 16.85 -1.40 -6.71
CA PRO A 86 15.46 -1.09 -6.30
C PRO A 86 15.00 0.34 -6.67
N LEU A 87 15.93 1.25 -7.01
CA LEU A 87 15.54 2.58 -7.49
C LEU A 87 14.81 2.48 -8.84
N ILE A 88 15.22 1.56 -9.71
CA ILE A 88 14.59 1.34 -11.02
C ILE A 88 13.11 0.95 -10.83
N THR A 89 12.83 0.02 -9.92
CA THR A 89 11.45 -0.42 -9.64
C THR A 89 10.63 0.67 -8.96
N THR A 90 11.26 1.49 -8.11
CA THR A 90 10.61 2.65 -7.49
C THR A 90 10.20 3.69 -8.52
N LEU A 91 11.11 4.03 -9.45
CA LEU A 91 10.82 4.97 -10.54
C LEU A 91 9.71 4.45 -11.46
N ALA A 92 9.72 3.15 -11.79
CA ALA A 92 8.65 2.54 -12.58
C ALA A 92 7.30 2.59 -11.86
N THR A 93 7.28 2.39 -10.53
CA THR A 93 6.07 2.49 -9.71
C THR A 93 5.53 3.91 -9.70
N ILE A 94 6.38 4.92 -9.51
CA ILE A 94 5.99 6.33 -9.53
C ILE A 94 5.44 6.71 -10.92
N ALA A 95 6.08 6.24 -12.01
CA ALA A 95 5.58 6.47 -13.36
C ALA A 95 4.19 5.85 -13.56
N PHE A 96 3.97 4.63 -13.07
CA PHE A 96 2.67 3.98 -13.10
C PHE A 96 1.62 4.73 -12.28
N GLU A 97 1.97 5.17 -11.06
CA GLU A 97 1.10 5.98 -10.21
C GLU A 97 0.73 7.32 -10.86
N ALA A 98 1.65 7.95 -11.59
CA ALA A 98 1.39 9.16 -12.38
C ALA A 98 0.42 8.90 -13.54
N CYS A 99 0.58 7.80 -14.28
CA CYS A 99 -0.37 7.39 -15.31
C CYS A 99 -1.76 7.13 -14.72
N MET A 100 -1.83 6.46 -13.57
CA MET A 100 -3.09 6.21 -12.85
C MET A 100 -3.75 7.50 -12.36
N LEU A 101 -2.97 8.48 -11.87
CA LEU A 101 -3.50 9.79 -11.48
C LEU A 101 -4.09 10.54 -12.68
N HIS A 102 -3.46 10.42 -13.86
CA HIS A 102 -3.96 11.01 -15.09
C HIS A 102 -5.32 10.41 -15.49
N GLU A 103 -5.41 9.07 -15.57
CA GLU A 103 -6.67 8.38 -15.89
C GLU A 103 -7.76 8.66 -14.85
N PHE A 104 -7.40 8.70 -13.55
CA PHE A 104 -8.33 9.06 -12.49
C PHE A 104 -8.93 10.46 -12.70
N GLY A 105 -8.09 11.44 -13.08
CA GLY A 105 -8.54 12.79 -13.41
C GLY A 105 -9.57 12.82 -14.54
N LYS A 106 -9.31 12.04 -15.60
CA LYS A 106 -10.17 11.93 -16.77
C LYS A 106 -11.52 11.26 -16.43
N ASP A 107 -11.49 10.14 -15.72
CA ASP A 107 -12.68 9.35 -15.37
C ASP A 107 -13.60 10.08 -14.37
N HIS A 108 -13.00 10.78 -13.41
CA HIS A 108 -13.74 11.48 -12.36
C HIS A 108 -13.96 12.98 -12.65
N ARG A 109 -13.51 13.48 -13.80
CA ARG A 109 -13.61 14.89 -14.24
C ARG A 109 -12.94 15.87 -13.26
N PHE A 110 -11.79 15.48 -12.71
CA PHE A 110 -10.92 16.36 -11.93
C PHE A 110 -9.82 16.95 -12.81
N ALA A 111 -9.60 18.26 -12.69
CA ALA A 111 -8.48 18.93 -13.35
C ALA A 111 -7.17 18.67 -12.59
N ILE A 112 -6.44 17.64 -13.00
CA ILE A 112 -5.13 17.30 -12.43
C ILE A 112 -4.09 18.33 -12.90
N ARG A 113 -3.42 18.99 -11.96
CA ARG A 113 -2.41 20.01 -12.21
C ARG A 113 -1.01 19.44 -11.97
N PHE A 114 0.01 20.14 -12.45
CA PHE A 114 1.42 19.79 -12.18
C PHE A 114 1.72 19.65 -10.67
N ARG A 115 1.07 20.47 -9.84
CA ARG A 115 1.17 20.38 -8.37
C ARG A 115 0.79 18.99 -7.84
N ASP A 116 -0.20 18.32 -8.44
CA ASP A 116 -0.68 17.03 -7.96
C ASP A 116 0.34 15.92 -8.26
N TYR A 117 0.99 15.98 -9.42
CA TYR A 117 2.11 15.10 -9.76
C TYR A 117 3.33 15.35 -8.86
N ALA A 118 3.68 16.61 -8.61
CA ALA A 118 4.77 16.95 -7.71
C ALA A 118 4.48 16.46 -6.28
N LEU A 119 3.23 16.63 -5.80
CA LEU A 119 2.80 16.15 -4.51
C LEU A 119 2.85 14.62 -4.44
N LEU A 120 2.44 13.92 -5.50
CA LEU A 120 2.55 12.46 -5.60
C LEU A 120 4.00 12.03 -5.37
N VAL A 121 4.94 12.53 -6.19
CA VAL A 121 6.37 12.15 -6.12
C VAL A 121 6.98 12.47 -4.76
N LEU A 122 6.74 13.68 -4.23
CA LEU A 122 7.34 14.13 -2.98
C LEU A 122 6.74 13.43 -1.76
N SER A 123 5.47 13.03 -1.82
CA SER A 123 4.80 12.31 -0.74
C SER A 123 5.02 10.79 -0.79
N THR A 124 5.42 10.21 -1.93
CA THR A 124 5.66 8.76 -2.07
C THR A 124 6.54 8.21 -0.95
N PRO A 125 7.73 8.76 -0.62
CA PRO A 125 8.57 8.20 0.44
C PRO A 125 7.88 8.19 1.81
N ALA A 126 7.19 9.28 2.16
CA ALA A 126 6.45 9.38 3.42
C ALA A 126 5.27 8.40 3.47
N TYR A 127 4.55 8.25 2.35
CA TYR A 127 3.47 7.28 2.22
C TYR A 127 3.98 5.83 2.32
N GLN A 128 5.13 5.51 1.70
CA GLN A 128 5.75 4.18 1.82
C GLN A 128 6.14 3.86 3.27
N LEU A 129 6.64 4.84 4.03
CA LEU A 129 6.92 4.65 5.46
C LEU A 129 5.65 4.37 6.27
N LEU A 130 4.53 5.04 5.97
CA LEU A 130 3.24 4.76 6.60
C LEU A 130 2.75 3.35 6.29
N LEU A 131 2.88 2.89 5.04
CA LEU A 131 2.53 1.51 4.66
C LEU A 131 3.43 0.48 5.35
N ALA A 132 4.73 0.74 5.41
CA ALA A 132 5.71 -0.09 6.09
C ALA A 132 5.38 -0.22 7.60
N TYR A 133 5.06 0.89 8.26
CA TYR A 133 4.61 0.91 9.65
C TYR A 133 3.33 0.07 9.84
N ALA A 134 2.33 0.27 8.98
CA ALA A 134 1.08 -0.49 9.04
C ALA A 134 1.30 -2.01 8.84
N ALA A 135 2.24 -2.40 7.98
CA ALA A 135 2.63 -3.77 7.72
C ALA A 135 3.41 -4.40 8.88
N ILE A 136 4.36 -3.67 9.50
CA ILE A 136 5.05 -4.11 10.73
C ILE A 136 4.02 -4.35 11.84
N ARG A 137 3.10 -3.40 12.03
CA ARG A 137 2.00 -3.53 13.00
C ARG A 137 1.10 -4.74 12.71
N ALA A 138 0.81 -5.02 11.44
CA ALA A 138 0.05 -6.22 11.06
C ALA A 138 0.83 -7.49 11.40
N TYR A 139 2.13 -7.52 11.13
CA TYR A 139 3.00 -8.65 11.41
C TYR A 139 3.10 -8.95 12.92
N THR A 140 3.22 -7.92 13.76
CA THR A 140 3.25 -8.10 15.22
C THR A 140 1.92 -8.67 15.71
N ARG A 141 0.78 -8.15 15.25
CA ARG A 141 -0.55 -8.69 15.59
C ARG A 141 -0.73 -10.13 15.09
N PHE A 142 -0.27 -10.43 13.87
CA PHE A 142 -0.29 -11.78 13.32
C PHE A 142 0.49 -12.77 14.18
N LYS A 143 1.70 -12.39 14.63
CA LYS A 143 2.51 -13.22 15.56
C LYS A 143 1.86 -13.38 16.93
N SER A 144 1.26 -12.32 17.46
CA SER A 144 0.52 -12.34 18.72
C SER A 144 -0.84 -13.05 18.63
N ARG A 145 -1.23 -13.53 17.43
CA ARG A 145 -2.56 -14.12 17.15
C ARG A 145 -3.73 -13.19 17.50
N ASP A 146 -3.49 -11.88 17.48
CA ASP A 146 -4.53 -10.88 17.68
C ASP A 146 -5.18 -10.53 16.34
N PHE A 147 -6.39 -11.04 16.16
CA PHE A 147 -7.20 -10.83 14.96
C PHE A 147 -8.43 -9.96 15.23
N SER A 148 -8.40 -9.17 16.31
CA SER A 148 -9.50 -8.27 16.63
C SER A 148 -9.73 -7.23 15.52
N TRP A 149 -11.00 -7.00 15.22
CA TRP A 149 -11.42 -6.16 14.12
C TRP A 149 -11.35 -4.67 14.47
N GLU A 150 -10.62 -3.90 13.66
CA GLU A 150 -10.53 -2.44 13.79
C GLU A 150 -11.43 -1.76 12.76
N LYS A 151 -12.53 -1.15 13.23
CA LYS A 151 -13.41 -0.35 12.38
C LYS A 151 -12.76 0.99 12.05
N THR A 152 -12.88 1.39 10.78
CA THR A 152 -12.63 2.76 10.31
C THR A 152 -13.93 3.56 10.38
N SER A 153 -13.84 4.84 10.69
CA SER A 153 -14.99 5.75 10.58
C SER A 153 -15.37 5.88 9.11
N HIS A 154 -16.67 5.80 8.83
CA HIS A 154 -17.26 6.10 7.53
C HIS A 154 -18.29 7.20 7.77
N THR A 155 -18.16 8.30 7.03
CA THR A 155 -18.98 9.50 7.22
C THR A 155 -20.13 9.59 6.23
N GLY A 156 -20.15 8.72 5.21
CA GLY A 156 -21.22 8.70 4.21
C GLY A 156 -21.21 9.92 3.30
N ARG A 157 -20.10 10.67 3.20
CA ARG A 157 -19.94 11.85 2.33
C ARG A 157 -20.25 11.56 0.87
N HIS A 158 -20.01 10.33 0.43
CA HIS A 158 -20.37 9.93 -0.92
C HIS A 158 -21.89 9.75 -1.09
N LEU A 159 -22.70 9.55 -0.05
CA LEU A 159 -24.16 9.30 -0.16
C LEU A 159 -24.99 10.57 -0.40
N GLY A 160 -24.43 11.77 -0.20
CA GLY A 160 -25.17 13.03 -0.35
C GLY A 160 -25.77 13.30 -1.73
N TYR A 161 -25.38 12.54 -2.78
CA TYR A 161 -26.05 12.61 -4.09
C TYR A 161 -27.36 11.81 -4.16
N ILE A 162 -27.58 10.86 -3.24
CA ILE A 162 -28.83 10.07 -3.16
C ILE A 162 -29.93 10.96 -2.56
N ASP A 163 -29.63 11.64 -1.45
CA ASP A 163 -30.57 12.57 -0.80
C ASP A 163 -30.97 13.74 -1.70
N ALA A 164 -30.04 14.25 -2.53
CA ALA A 164 -30.33 15.31 -3.49
C ALA A 164 -31.21 14.85 -4.67
N ALA A 165 -31.22 13.56 -5.00
CA ALA A 165 -32.04 12.98 -6.05
C ALA A 165 -33.47 12.66 -5.58
N GLU A 166 -33.67 12.44 -4.28
CA GLU A 166 -34.98 12.17 -3.66
C GLU A 166 -35.80 13.46 -3.41
N VAL A 167 -35.15 14.63 -3.46
CA VAL A 167 -35.75 15.96 -3.23
C VAL A 167 -36.03 16.71 -4.54
N ALA A 168 -35.72 16.13 -5.71
CA ALA A 168 -36.11 16.70 -7.00
C ALA A 168 -37.58 16.32 -7.31
N PRO A 169 -38.48 17.29 -7.56
CA PRO A 169 -39.89 17.02 -7.88
C PRO A 169 -40.07 16.33 -9.24
#